data_AF-A0A9P6NLY9-F1
#
_entry.id   AF-A0A9P6NLY9-F1
#
_cell.length_a   1.000
_cell.length_b   1.000
_cell.length_c   1.000
_cell.angle_alpha   90.00
_cell.angle_beta   90.00
_cell.angle_gamma   90.00
#
_symmetry.space_group_name_H-M   'P 1'
#
loop_
_entity.id
_entity.type
_entity.pdbx_description
1 polymer ?
#
loop_
_entity_poly.entity_id
_entity_poly.type
_entity_poly.pdbx_seq_one_letter_code
_entity_poly.pdbx_strand_id
1 'polypeptide(L)'
;MKPIKPIHSHLCLITYLILCTIGYTTGFVTPDPHVDFTPNQTLPTYALTYAPFVYLHSQEIFWPAEMITHLSNVQPEINFSIVPGFDSTFGGNGETYLGADQLSNSSRQSSVYLTSKSNVFKEPKDPWMYGVGPPDPSSGRSNASAFIIAMDKSQQVGPGWVDVFYLFFYSYNQGNYFYNNRFGDHVADWEHTMIRFKDGQPIYIAPEAHGGEVVLGDSAFNFNVLEKLKDRPIIYAANGTHGMYPQPGTQNYTGLPIPVFDQTDKGHLWDLTLNYQAYFYSNEAGFSYTADTPTSAQDPNKLGWLEFPGYWGDQKYPVTNPHQTCLASECFYEDGPLGPQSKSLSRGYICSSSDCKPEDHLPASVYPFLFFFIGC
;
A
#
# COMPACT_ATOMS: atom_id res chain seq x y z
N MET A 1 47.88 19.67 98.95
CA MET A 1 46.77 19.68 97.97
C MET A 1 47.25 20.49 96.76
N LYS A 2 47.56 19.82 95.65
CA LYS A 2 48.06 20.44 94.41
C LYS A 2 46.88 20.83 93.51
N PRO A 3 46.94 21.95 92.78
CA PRO A 3 45.82 22.48 92.00
C PRO A 3 45.78 21.85 90.60
N ILE A 4 44.57 21.59 90.08
CA ILE A 4 44.35 21.17 88.70
C ILE A 4 43.82 22.37 87.91
N LYS A 5 44.53 22.69 86.82
CA LYS A 5 44.27 23.77 85.85
C LYS A 5 43.11 23.42 84.90
N PRO A 6 42.46 24.43 84.29
CA PRO A 6 41.28 24.24 83.44
C PRO A 6 41.68 23.82 82.02
N ILE A 7 40.88 22.95 81.39
CA ILE A 7 41.03 22.58 79.98
C ILE A 7 39.89 23.23 79.19
N HIS A 8 40.28 24.04 78.21
CA HIS A 8 39.43 24.70 77.23
C HIS A 8 38.72 23.69 76.32
N SER A 9 37.40 23.82 76.17
CA SER A 9 36.63 23.12 75.14
C SER A 9 36.74 23.86 73.80
N HIS A 10 37.54 23.31 72.88
CA HIS A 10 37.49 23.69 71.48
C HIS A 10 36.24 23.09 70.83
N LEU A 11 35.29 23.96 70.44
CA LEU A 11 34.21 23.62 69.51
C LEU A 11 34.84 23.23 68.16
N CYS A 12 34.63 21.98 67.73
CA CYS A 12 34.92 21.54 66.37
C CYS A 12 33.62 21.66 65.56
N LEU A 13 33.53 22.69 64.70
CA LEU A 13 32.48 22.78 63.69
C LEU A 13 32.71 21.68 62.65
N ILE A 14 31.83 20.68 62.59
CA ILE A 14 31.75 19.74 61.48
C ILE A 14 30.73 20.30 60.49
N THR A 15 31.23 20.89 59.40
CA THR A 15 30.43 21.26 58.23
C THR A 15 30.06 20.00 57.45
N TYR A 16 28.77 19.66 57.41
CA TYR A 16 28.23 18.67 56.47
C TYR A 16 28.16 19.30 55.07
N LEU A 17 29.07 18.90 54.17
CA LEU A 17 28.88 19.12 52.74
C LEU A 17 27.87 18.08 52.22
N ILE A 18 26.64 18.51 51.97
CA ILE A 18 25.66 17.74 51.20
C ILE A 18 26.05 17.89 49.73
N LEU A 19 26.73 16.88 49.18
CA LEU A 19 26.91 16.70 47.75
C LEU A 19 25.54 16.36 47.14
N CYS A 20 24.88 17.36 46.59
CA CYS A 20 23.68 17.19 45.78
C CYS A 20 24.11 16.62 44.41
N THR A 21 24.22 15.29 44.32
CA THR A 21 24.34 14.61 43.03
C THR A 21 22.99 14.65 42.34
N ILE A 22 22.82 15.60 41.43
CA ILE A 22 21.72 15.60 40.46
C ILE A 22 21.97 14.38 39.56
N GLY A 23 21.30 13.28 39.88
CA GLY A 23 21.20 12.14 38.98
C GLY A 23 20.40 12.58 37.76
N TYR A 24 21.07 12.81 36.64
CA TYR A 24 20.43 12.78 35.34
C TYR A 24 20.00 11.33 35.10
N THR A 25 18.78 11.01 35.53
CA THR A 25 18.08 9.85 34.99
C THR A 25 17.71 10.21 33.57
N THR A 26 18.51 9.75 32.60
CA THR A 26 18.01 9.59 31.24
C THR A 26 16.91 8.54 31.35
N GLY A 27 15.67 9.00 31.53
CA GLY A 27 14.51 8.12 31.44
C GLY A 27 14.56 7.45 30.08
N PHE A 28 14.87 6.16 30.05
CA PHE A 28 14.45 5.32 28.95
C PHE A 28 12.94 5.33 29.01
N VAL A 29 12.32 6.11 28.11
CA VAL A 29 10.91 5.92 27.80
C VAL A 29 10.83 4.52 27.23
N THR A 30 10.35 3.57 28.02
CA THR A 30 9.89 2.29 27.48
C THR A 30 8.81 2.64 26.46
N PRO A 31 8.91 2.18 25.20
CA PRO A 31 7.83 2.34 24.23
C PRO A 31 6.53 1.93 24.90
N ASP A 32 5.49 2.76 24.77
CA ASP A 32 4.17 2.43 25.29
C ASP A 32 3.77 1.06 24.73
N PRO A 33 3.54 0.04 25.58
CA PRO A 33 3.15 -1.29 25.13
C PRO A 33 1.76 -1.32 24.46
N HIS A 34 1.02 -0.20 24.49
CA HIS A 34 -0.22 -0.01 23.74
C HIS A 34 0.03 0.96 22.59
N VAL A 35 0.23 0.44 21.37
CA VAL A 35 0.30 1.28 20.18
C VAL A 35 -1.11 1.53 19.64
N ASP A 36 -2.10 1.85 20.48
CA ASP A 36 -3.44 2.16 19.95
C ASP A 36 -3.37 3.46 19.15
N PHE A 37 -3.43 3.34 17.81
CA PHE A 37 -3.51 4.50 16.94
C PHE A 37 -4.85 5.20 17.14
N THR A 38 -4.78 6.46 17.55
CA THR A 38 -5.95 7.33 17.67
C THR A 38 -5.97 8.34 16.51
N PRO A 39 -7.15 8.78 16.03
CA PRO A 39 -7.25 9.68 14.87
C PRO A 39 -6.48 11.00 14.97
N ASN A 40 -6.10 11.43 16.17
CA ASN A 40 -5.37 12.68 16.41
C ASN A 40 -3.85 12.50 16.54
N GLN A 41 -3.33 11.30 16.27
CA GLN A 41 -1.89 11.05 16.25
C GLN A 41 -1.33 11.24 14.83
N THR A 42 -0.10 11.71 14.74
CA THR A 42 0.65 11.69 13.48
C THR A 42 1.05 10.25 13.17
N LEU A 43 1.23 9.96 11.89
CA LEU A 43 1.81 8.71 11.44
C LEU A 43 3.16 8.47 12.16
N PRO A 44 3.46 7.23 12.60
CA PRO A 44 4.75 6.94 13.20
C PRO A 44 5.89 7.31 12.24
N THR A 45 6.93 7.98 12.76
CA THR A 45 8.01 8.51 11.92
C THR A 45 8.74 7.42 11.12
N TYR A 46 8.80 6.19 11.65
CA TYR A 46 9.40 5.05 10.95
C TYR A 46 8.64 4.65 9.68
N ALA A 47 7.32 4.94 9.59
CA ALA A 47 6.52 4.67 8.40
C ALA A 47 7.01 5.50 7.21
N LEU A 48 7.50 6.72 7.43
CA LEU A 48 8.12 7.54 6.38
C LEU A 48 9.62 7.28 6.24
N THR A 49 10.31 7.01 7.36
CA THR A 49 11.76 6.72 7.36
C THR A 49 12.10 5.50 6.51
N TYR A 50 11.24 4.47 6.55
CA TYR A 50 11.42 3.21 5.82
C TYR A 50 10.42 3.01 4.68
N ALA A 51 9.65 4.04 4.32
CA ALA A 51 8.74 3.99 3.18
C ALA A 51 9.47 3.51 1.92
N PRO A 52 8.91 2.58 1.13
CA PRO A 52 9.59 2.11 -0.06
C PRO A 52 9.80 3.24 -1.08
N PHE A 53 10.88 3.11 -1.86
CA PHE A 53 10.89 3.66 -3.21
C PHE A 53 10.26 2.63 -4.14
N VAL A 54 9.62 3.10 -5.20
CA VAL A 54 9.11 2.24 -6.27
C VAL A 54 9.79 2.61 -7.58
N TYR A 55 10.41 1.66 -8.26
CA TYR A 55 10.71 1.82 -9.67
C TYR A 55 9.48 1.42 -10.49
N LEU A 56 8.94 2.37 -11.24
CA LEU A 56 8.04 2.09 -12.34
C LEU A 56 8.86 1.65 -13.56
N HIS A 57 8.33 0.71 -14.34
CA HIS A 57 9.04 0.19 -15.50
C HIS A 57 9.38 1.30 -16.51
N SER A 58 10.53 1.18 -17.20
CA SER A 58 11.03 2.20 -18.15
C SER A 58 10.14 2.44 -19.38
N GLN A 59 9.23 1.51 -19.64
CA GLN A 59 8.25 1.56 -20.73
C GLN A 59 6.81 1.78 -20.25
N GLU A 60 6.62 2.06 -18.96
CA GLU A 60 5.29 2.31 -18.41
C GLU A 60 4.63 3.49 -19.16
N ILE A 61 3.32 3.38 -19.36
CA ILE A 61 2.49 4.45 -19.93
C ILE A 61 1.21 4.68 -19.15
N PHE A 62 0.80 3.72 -18.31
CA PHE A 62 -0.29 3.80 -17.35
C PHE A 62 0.29 4.23 -16.00
N TRP A 63 0.49 5.53 -15.87
CA TRP A 63 1.15 6.10 -14.69
C TRP A 63 0.25 6.07 -13.46
N PRO A 64 0.82 6.26 -12.25
CA PRO A 64 0.02 6.50 -11.05
C PRO A 64 -1.05 7.57 -11.29
N ALA A 65 -2.24 7.40 -10.71
CA ALA A 65 -3.40 8.20 -11.03
C ALA A 65 -3.96 8.99 -9.83
N GLU A 66 -4.61 10.11 -10.12
CA GLU A 66 -5.35 10.87 -9.11
C GLU A 66 -6.75 10.28 -8.89
N MET A 67 -7.06 9.95 -7.64
CA MET A 67 -8.35 9.38 -7.23
C MET A 67 -9.55 10.22 -7.65
N ILE A 68 -9.48 11.55 -7.46
CA ILE A 68 -10.58 12.46 -7.82
C ILE A 68 -10.85 12.42 -9.32
N THR A 69 -9.79 12.44 -10.14
CA THR A 69 -9.91 12.33 -11.59
C THR A 69 -10.54 11.00 -11.99
N HIS A 70 -10.09 9.88 -11.40
CA HIS A 70 -10.68 8.58 -11.64
C HIS A 70 -12.18 8.54 -11.28
N LEU A 71 -12.54 8.95 -10.06
CA LEU A 71 -13.92 8.94 -9.55
C LEU A 71 -14.87 9.85 -10.34
N SER A 72 -14.34 10.90 -10.98
CA SER A 72 -15.13 11.73 -11.88
C SER A 72 -15.48 11.03 -13.21
N ASN A 73 -14.71 10.01 -13.60
CA ASN A 73 -14.84 9.29 -14.89
C ASN A 73 -15.49 7.91 -14.78
N VAL A 74 -15.86 7.47 -13.57
CA VAL A 74 -16.56 6.21 -13.34
C VAL A 74 -17.96 6.43 -12.77
N GLN A 75 -18.79 5.40 -12.85
CA GLN A 75 -20.16 5.34 -12.33
C GLN A 75 -20.45 3.96 -11.74
N PRO A 76 -21.26 3.86 -10.67
CA PRO A 76 -21.60 2.60 -10.06
C PRO A 76 -22.62 1.84 -10.93
N GLU A 77 -22.31 0.59 -11.26
CA GLU A 77 -23.17 -0.32 -11.98
C GLU A 77 -23.34 -1.65 -11.26
N ILE A 78 -24.47 -2.32 -11.49
CA ILE A 78 -24.68 -3.73 -11.14
C ILE A 78 -25.27 -4.42 -12.35
N ASN A 79 -24.64 -5.50 -12.83
CA ASN A 79 -25.06 -6.22 -14.04
C ASN A 79 -25.17 -5.28 -15.26
N PHE A 80 -24.12 -4.48 -15.51
CA PHE A 80 -24.05 -3.54 -16.64
C PHE A 80 -25.19 -2.50 -16.67
N SER A 81 -25.71 -2.14 -15.51
CA SER A 81 -26.79 -1.17 -15.35
C SER A 81 -26.46 -0.20 -14.22
N ILE A 82 -26.56 1.10 -14.51
CA ILE A 82 -26.30 2.17 -13.55
C ILE A 82 -27.18 2.01 -12.31
N VAL A 83 -26.57 2.14 -11.12
CA VAL A 83 -27.29 2.13 -9.85
C VAL A 83 -28.32 3.26 -9.84
N PRO A 84 -29.62 2.96 -9.58
CA PRO A 84 -30.66 3.98 -9.58
C PRO A 84 -30.35 5.15 -8.65
N GLY A 85 -30.57 6.36 -9.14
CA GLY A 85 -30.32 7.59 -8.40
C GLY A 85 -28.89 8.13 -8.50
N PHE A 86 -27.97 7.47 -9.21
CA PHE A 86 -26.61 7.98 -9.43
C PHE A 86 -26.60 9.45 -9.88
N ASP A 87 -27.33 9.78 -10.93
CA ASP A 87 -27.39 11.16 -11.44
C ASP A 87 -28.19 12.09 -10.54
N SER A 88 -29.40 11.69 -10.13
CA SER A 88 -30.34 12.58 -9.42
C SER A 88 -29.98 12.82 -7.96
N THR A 89 -29.38 11.83 -7.30
CA THR A 89 -29.07 11.86 -5.86
C THR A 89 -27.61 12.19 -5.62
N PHE A 90 -26.70 11.65 -6.45
CA PHE A 90 -25.26 11.81 -6.27
C PHE A 90 -24.63 12.76 -7.30
N GLY A 91 -25.43 13.41 -8.16
CA GLY A 91 -24.96 14.38 -9.13
C GLY A 91 -24.08 13.77 -10.23
N GLY A 92 -24.17 12.44 -10.43
CA GLY A 92 -23.40 11.73 -11.45
C GLY A 92 -21.89 11.68 -11.16
N ASN A 93 -21.48 11.74 -9.89
CA ASN A 93 -20.07 11.74 -9.49
C ASN A 93 -19.75 10.55 -8.57
N GLY A 94 -18.63 9.86 -8.81
CA GLY A 94 -18.21 8.72 -8.00
C GLY A 94 -17.77 9.08 -6.59
N GLU A 95 -17.19 10.26 -6.37
CA GLU A 95 -16.76 10.74 -5.03
C GLU A 95 -17.94 10.89 -4.09
N THR A 96 -19.03 11.50 -4.56
CA THR A 96 -20.26 11.67 -3.77
C THR A 96 -20.99 10.35 -3.55
N TYR A 97 -20.92 9.42 -4.51
CA TYR A 97 -21.47 8.08 -4.35
C TYR A 97 -20.73 7.28 -3.28
N LEU A 98 -19.40 7.42 -3.21
CA LEU A 98 -18.54 6.76 -2.22
C LEU A 98 -18.47 7.48 -0.86
N GLY A 99 -19.47 8.32 -0.54
CA GLY A 99 -19.60 8.86 0.81
C GLY A 99 -19.82 7.75 1.85
N ALA A 100 -19.11 7.80 2.98
CA ALA A 100 -19.14 6.72 3.99
C ALA A 100 -20.55 6.43 4.54
N ASP A 101 -21.35 7.48 4.74
CA ASP A 101 -22.75 7.38 5.14
C ASP A 101 -23.61 6.61 4.13
N GLN A 102 -23.26 6.65 2.84
CA GLN A 102 -24.00 6.00 1.76
C GLN A 102 -23.68 4.51 1.64
N LEU A 103 -22.45 4.12 1.93
CA LEU A 103 -22.02 2.71 1.84
C LEU A 103 -22.69 1.84 2.91
N SER A 104 -22.97 2.40 4.08
CA SER A 104 -23.67 1.70 5.17
C SER A 104 -25.13 1.31 4.85
N ASN A 105 -25.73 1.93 3.83
CA ASN A 105 -27.18 1.86 3.57
C ASN A 105 -27.61 0.77 2.55
N SER A 106 -26.69 -0.01 1.99
CA SER A 106 -27.04 -1.01 0.96
C SER A 106 -26.30 -2.32 1.12
N SER A 107 -27.04 -3.42 1.24
CA SER A 107 -26.48 -4.79 1.25
C SER A 107 -25.89 -5.23 -0.09
N ARG A 108 -26.00 -4.40 -1.15
CA ARG A 108 -25.54 -4.72 -2.50
C ARG A 108 -24.20 -4.07 -2.87
N GLN A 109 -23.56 -3.32 -1.96
CA GLN A 109 -22.33 -2.60 -2.27
C GLN A 109 -21.20 -3.51 -2.77
N SER A 110 -21.11 -4.74 -2.26
CA SER A 110 -20.13 -5.74 -2.72
C SER A 110 -20.39 -6.29 -4.14
N SER A 111 -21.53 -5.94 -4.75
CA SER A 111 -21.86 -6.29 -6.14
C SER A 111 -21.78 -5.08 -7.09
N VAL A 112 -21.34 -3.92 -6.58
CA VAL A 112 -21.22 -2.70 -7.38
C VAL A 112 -19.86 -2.65 -8.05
N TYR A 113 -19.85 -2.21 -9.31
CA TYR A 113 -18.69 -1.98 -10.15
C TYR A 113 -18.59 -0.48 -10.45
N LEU A 114 -17.47 0.16 -10.13
CA LEU A 114 -17.18 1.54 -10.53
C LEU A 114 -16.75 1.56 -12.00
N THR A 115 -17.73 1.39 -12.87
CA THR A 115 -17.59 1.19 -14.31
C THR A 115 -17.21 2.49 -15.00
N SER A 116 -16.30 2.44 -15.97
CA SER A 116 -15.96 3.60 -16.80
C SER A 116 -17.18 4.20 -17.50
N LYS A 117 -17.34 5.52 -17.41
CA LYS A 117 -18.34 6.28 -18.19
C LYS A 117 -18.06 6.28 -19.69
N SER A 118 -16.82 5.93 -20.07
CA SER A 118 -16.35 5.97 -21.45
C SER A 118 -16.06 4.56 -21.98
N ASN A 119 -16.10 4.40 -23.31
CA ASN A 119 -15.88 3.11 -23.95
C ASN A 119 -14.43 2.61 -23.75
N VAL A 120 -14.27 1.60 -22.89
CA VAL A 120 -12.97 0.98 -22.56
C VAL A 120 -12.35 0.22 -23.72
N PHE A 121 -13.12 -0.12 -24.77
CA PHE A 121 -12.61 -0.83 -25.96
C PHE A 121 -11.88 0.06 -26.95
N LYS A 122 -11.99 1.39 -26.81
CA LYS A 122 -11.35 2.34 -27.73
C LYS A 122 -9.83 2.33 -27.53
N GLU A 123 -9.11 2.60 -28.61
CA GLU A 123 -7.68 2.91 -28.60
C GLU A 123 -7.42 4.17 -29.46
N PRO A 124 -6.59 5.13 -29.00
CA PRO A 124 -5.99 5.18 -27.66
C PRO A 124 -7.05 5.34 -26.56
N LYS A 125 -6.72 4.95 -25.32
CA LYS A 125 -7.58 5.11 -24.15
C LYS A 125 -7.89 6.59 -23.89
N ASP A 126 -8.90 6.83 -23.05
CA ASP A 126 -9.15 8.19 -22.59
C ASP A 126 -8.00 8.70 -21.70
N PRO A 127 -7.64 9.99 -21.77
CA PRO A 127 -6.45 10.52 -21.10
C PRO A 127 -6.34 10.18 -19.61
N TRP A 128 -7.47 10.13 -18.89
CA TRP A 128 -7.50 9.85 -17.46
C TRP A 128 -7.04 8.42 -17.11
N MET A 129 -7.15 7.46 -18.04
CA MET A 129 -6.68 6.08 -17.84
C MET A 129 -5.15 5.99 -17.79
N TYR A 130 -4.44 6.92 -18.45
CA TYR A 130 -2.97 6.95 -18.47
C TYR A 130 -2.35 7.58 -17.19
N GLY A 131 -3.15 8.02 -16.22
CA GLY A 131 -2.66 8.65 -15.00
C GLY A 131 -2.09 10.05 -15.22
N VAL A 132 -1.12 10.45 -14.39
CA VAL A 132 -0.61 11.84 -14.35
C VAL A 132 0.82 12.02 -14.87
N GLY A 133 1.32 11.06 -15.63
CA GLY A 133 2.68 11.06 -16.16
C GLY A 133 3.73 10.49 -15.20
N PRO A 134 4.98 10.34 -15.67
CA PRO A 134 6.05 9.77 -14.87
C PRO A 134 6.41 10.68 -13.68
N PRO A 135 6.94 10.11 -12.58
CA PRO A 135 7.58 10.88 -11.53
C PRO A 135 8.67 11.82 -12.06
N ASP A 136 8.86 12.96 -11.42
CA ASP A 136 9.93 13.89 -11.75
C ASP A 136 11.30 13.20 -11.65
N PRO A 137 12.15 13.20 -12.70
CA PRO A 137 13.37 12.41 -12.73
C PRO A 137 14.45 12.89 -11.75
N SER A 138 14.34 14.11 -11.22
CA SER A 138 15.33 14.68 -10.29
C SER A 138 14.99 14.40 -8.82
N SER A 139 13.71 14.39 -8.48
CA SER A 139 13.20 14.27 -7.12
C SER A 139 12.51 12.93 -6.85
N GLY A 140 12.00 12.27 -7.89
CA GLY A 140 11.13 11.11 -7.80
C GLY A 140 9.69 11.44 -7.40
N ARG A 141 9.28 12.71 -7.37
CA ARG A 141 7.91 13.08 -6.97
C ARG A 141 6.92 12.80 -8.10
N SER A 142 5.86 12.03 -7.81
CA SER A 142 4.68 11.92 -8.67
C SER A 142 3.62 13.00 -8.34
N ASN A 143 2.86 13.42 -9.35
CA ASN A 143 1.68 14.26 -9.13
C ASN A 143 0.53 13.50 -8.46
N ALA A 144 0.48 12.18 -8.61
CA ALA A 144 -0.46 11.34 -7.89
C ALA A 144 0.07 11.05 -6.48
N SER A 145 -0.84 10.99 -5.51
CA SER A 145 -0.50 10.60 -4.15
C SER A 145 -0.41 9.08 -4.05
N ALA A 146 0.57 8.58 -3.30
CA ALA A 146 0.45 7.25 -2.70
C ALA A 146 -0.43 7.30 -1.44
N PHE A 147 -0.89 6.15 -0.97
CA PHE A 147 -1.70 6.07 0.25
C PHE A 147 -0.98 5.21 1.29
N ILE A 148 -0.89 5.73 2.52
CA ILE A 148 -0.24 5.05 3.63
C ILE A 148 -1.31 4.72 4.66
N ILE A 149 -1.46 3.44 5.01
CA ILE A 149 -2.38 2.99 6.04
C ILE A 149 -1.58 2.28 7.11
N ALA A 150 -1.58 2.80 8.34
CA ALA A 150 -0.94 2.16 9.48
C ALA A 150 -1.97 1.49 10.39
N MET A 151 -1.66 0.29 10.87
CA MET A 151 -2.50 -0.46 11.80
C MET A 151 -1.64 -1.03 12.93
N ASP A 152 -2.06 -0.76 14.17
CA ASP A 152 -1.54 -1.46 15.33
C ASP A 152 -1.93 -2.93 15.28
N LYS A 153 -0.93 -3.81 15.41
CA LYS A 153 -1.10 -5.25 15.41
C LYS A 153 -1.05 -5.87 16.79
N SER A 154 -1.15 -5.05 17.85
CA SER A 154 -1.19 -5.50 19.25
C SER A 154 -2.25 -6.57 19.50
N GLN A 155 -3.43 -6.42 18.91
CA GLN A 155 -4.52 -7.40 19.05
C GLN A 155 -4.29 -8.69 18.24
N GLN A 156 -3.52 -8.64 17.16
CA GLN A 156 -3.32 -9.78 16.25
C GLN A 156 -2.09 -10.60 16.64
N VAL A 157 -0.97 -9.94 16.96
CA VAL A 157 0.35 -10.59 17.14
C VAL A 157 1.12 -10.10 18.37
N GLY A 158 0.49 -9.28 19.21
CA GLY A 158 1.05 -8.80 20.49
C GLY A 158 1.67 -7.40 20.40
N PRO A 159 2.01 -6.82 21.57
CA PRO A 159 2.32 -5.40 21.70
C PRO A 159 3.55 -4.98 20.89
N GLY A 160 3.54 -3.76 20.37
CA GLY A 160 4.68 -3.17 19.65
C GLY A 160 4.83 -3.60 18.19
N TRP A 161 3.92 -4.43 17.67
CA TRP A 161 3.87 -4.75 16.24
C TRP A 161 2.95 -3.78 15.50
N VAL A 162 3.42 -3.26 14.36
CA VAL A 162 2.64 -2.37 13.50
C VAL A 162 2.85 -2.79 12.06
N ASP A 163 1.77 -2.87 11.28
CA ASP A 163 1.88 -2.98 9.83
C ASP A 163 1.61 -1.62 9.20
N VAL A 164 2.43 -1.26 8.23
CA VAL A 164 2.23 -0.09 7.38
C VAL A 164 2.06 -0.58 5.94
N PHE A 165 0.90 -0.28 5.36
CA PHE A 165 0.55 -0.57 4.00
C PHE A 165 0.79 0.68 3.14
N TYR A 166 1.56 0.52 2.07
CA TYR A 166 1.81 1.53 1.06
C TYR A 166 1.06 1.11 -0.20
N LEU A 167 -0.03 1.81 -0.51
CA LEU A 167 -0.90 1.52 -1.63
C LEU A 167 -0.61 2.45 -2.81
N PHE A 168 -0.70 1.90 -4.00
CA PHE A 168 -0.46 2.53 -5.27
C PHE A 168 -1.71 2.40 -6.13
N PHE A 169 -2.14 3.51 -6.73
CA PHE A 169 -3.36 3.56 -7.51
C PHE A 169 -3.07 3.94 -8.96
N TYR A 170 -3.63 3.17 -9.88
CA TYR A 170 -3.61 3.43 -11.31
C TYR A 170 -5.06 3.46 -11.82
N SER A 171 -5.32 4.20 -12.90
CA SER A 171 -6.68 4.25 -13.47
C SER A 171 -6.96 3.13 -14.47
N TYR A 172 -5.94 2.37 -14.84
CA TYR A 172 -6.05 1.28 -15.78
C TYR A 172 -4.88 0.33 -15.60
N ASN A 173 -5.18 -0.97 -15.59
CA ASN A 173 -4.20 -2.03 -15.65
C ASN A 173 -4.15 -2.56 -17.08
N GLN A 174 -2.97 -2.55 -17.69
CA GLN A 174 -2.74 -3.29 -18.93
C GLN A 174 -2.24 -4.69 -18.59
N GLY A 175 -3.06 -5.68 -18.94
CA GLY A 175 -2.75 -7.08 -18.73
C GLY A 175 -1.57 -7.59 -19.57
N ASN A 176 -1.12 -8.79 -19.25
CA ASN A 176 0.02 -9.41 -19.91
C ASN A 176 -0.33 -10.06 -21.25
N TYR A 177 0.71 -10.33 -22.03
CA TYR A 177 0.59 -11.04 -23.29
C TYR A 177 0.86 -12.54 -23.15
N PHE A 178 -0.03 -13.35 -23.72
CA PHE A 178 0.16 -14.78 -23.94
C PHE A 178 -0.14 -15.13 -25.40
N TYR A 179 0.84 -15.72 -26.10
CA TYR A 179 0.77 -15.97 -27.56
C TYR A 179 0.24 -14.76 -28.37
N ASN A 180 0.82 -13.57 -28.16
CA ASN A 180 0.43 -12.30 -28.79
C ASN A 180 -1.01 -11.82 -28.51
N ASN A 181 -1.73 -12.45 -27.59
CA ASN A 181 -3.05 -12.00 -27.12
C ASN A 181 -2.89 -11.41 -25.72
N ARG A 182 -3.58 -10.31 -25.43
CA ARG A 182 -3.53 -9.63 -24.14
C ARG A 182 -4.66 -10.13 -23.23
N PHE A 183 -4.38 -10.32 -21.95
CA PHE A 183 -5.32 -10.80 -20.94
C PHE A 183 -5.14 -10.08 -19.62
N GLY A 184 -6.24 -9.77 -18.93
CA GLY A 184 -6.23 -9.11 -17.63
C GLY A 184 -6.32 -7.59 -17.68
N ASP A 185 -6.72 -6.99 -18.81
CA ASP A 185 -6.98 -5.55 -18.84
C ASP A 185 -8.16 -5.22 -17.94
N HIS A 186 -8.05 -4.17 -17.13
CA HIS A 186 -9.16 -3.71 -16.32
C HIS A 186 -9.03 -2.23 -15.96
N VAL A 187 -10.18 -1.60 -15.72
CA VAL A 187 -10.22 -0.21 -15.24
C VAL A 187 -9.89 -0.20 -13.76
N ALA A 188 -9.16 0.84 -13.35
CA ALA A 188 -8.53 0.96 -12.03
C ALA A 188 -7.46 -0.10 -11.79
N ASP A 189 -6.57 0.16 -10.84
CA ASP A 189 -5.68 -0.84 -10.28
C ASP A 189 -5.25 -0.42 -8.88
N TRP A 190 -5.25 -1.36 -7.95
CA TRP A 190 -4.86 -1.16 -6.56
C TRP A 190 -3.77 -2.14 -6.19
N GLU A 191 -2.53 -1.65 -6.17
CA GLU A 191 -1.37 -2.41 -5.76
C GLU A 191 -0.87 -1.97 -4.39
N HIS A 192 -0.13 -2.83 -3.70
CA HIS A 192 0.44 -2.44 -2.42
C HIS A 192 1.73 -3.16 -2.04
N THR A 193 2.43 -2.57 -1.09
CA THR A 193 3.50 -3.21 -0.34
C THR A 193 3.25 -2.98 1.14
N MET A 194 3.40 -4.02 1.96
CA MET A 194 3.29 -3.91 3.41
C MET A 194 4.66 -4.07 4.07
N ILE A 195 4.97 -3.22 5.05
CA ILE A 195 6.13 -3.40 5.93
C ILE A 195 5.62 -3.64 7.35
N ARG A 196 6.10 -4.72 7.98
CA ARG A 196 5.81 -5.06 9.37
C ARG A 196 6.95 -4.61 10.27
N PHE A 197 6.61 -3.82 11.27
CA PHE A 197 7.52 -3.24 12.24
C PHE A 197 7.35 -3.90 13.61
N LYS A 198 8.45 -4.00 14.35
CA LYS A 198 8.47 -4.32 15.79
C LYS A 198 9.21 -3.23 16.52
N ASP A 199 8.53 -2.56 17.45
CA ASP A 199 9.09 -1.48 18.27
C ASP A 199 9.75 -0.38 17.40
N GLY A 200 9.13 -0.08 16.26
CA GLY A 200 9.59 0.89 15.26
C GLY A 200 10.72 0.42 14.33
N GLN A 201 11.18 -0.83 14.44
CA GLN A 201 12.18 -1.41 13.54
C GLN A 201 11.50 -2.24 12.44
N PRO A 202 11.85 -2.07 11.16
CA PRO A 202 11.27 -2.86 10.08
C PRO A 202 11.83 -4.28 10.13
N ILE A 203 10.94 -5.27 10.21
CA ILE A 203 11.31 -6.69 10.33
C ILE A 203 11.10 -7.41 9.00
N TYR A 204 9.92 -7.22 8.40
CA TYR A 204 9.53 -7.91 7.18
C TYR A 204 8.89 -6.94 6.18
N ILE A 205 8.94 -7.32 4.91
CA ILE A 205 8.28 -6.62 3.82
C ILE A 205 7.60 -7.62 2.89
N ALA A 206 6.39 -7.30 2.47
CA ALA A 206 5.57 -8.09 1.56
C ALA A 206 5.10 -7.20 0.41
N PRO A 207 5.84 -7.16 -0.70
CA PRO A 207 5.34 -6.64 -1.98
C PRO A 207 4.24 -7.58 -2.49
N GLU A 208 3.09 -7.04 -2.88
CA GLU A 208 2.00 -7.85 -3.43
C GLU A 208 1.94 -7.70 -4.94
N ALA A 209 1.72 -8.80 -5.64
CA ALA A 209 1.40 -8.82 -7.05
C ALA A 209 0.13 -9.64 -7.24
N HIS A 210 -0.79 -9.16 -8.09
CA HIS A 210 -1.99 -9.90 -8.50
C HIS A 210 -2.82 -10.44 -7.32
N GLY A 211 -3.04 -9.59 -6.31
CA GLY A 211 -3.87 -9.92 -5.14
C GLY A 211 -3.31 -11.00 -4.21
N GLY A 212 -2.02 -11.33 -4.35
CA GLY A 212 -1.36 -12.33 -3.49
C GLY A 212 -1.64 -13.79 -3.87
N GLU A 213 -2.29 -14.06 -5.01
CA GLU A 213 -2.62 -15.44 -5.43
C GLU A 213 -1.49 -16.14 -6.19
N VAL A 214 -0.39 -15.42 -6.43
CA VAL A 214 0.71 -15.86 -7.30
C VAL A 214 1.91 -16.34 -6.48
N VAL A 215 2.70 -17.27 -7.03
CA VAL A 215 3.77 -18.00 -6.30
C VAL A 215 4.77 -17.08 -5.60
N LEU A 216 5.03 -15.88 -6.15
CA LEU A 216 5.85 -14.83 -5.52
C LEU A 216 5.03 -13.67 -4.92
N GLY A 217 3.73 -13.59 -5.20
CA GLY A 217 2.83 -12.54 -4.69
C GLY A 217 2.29 -12.83 -3.30
N ASP A 218 2.30 -14.10 -2.87
CA ASP A 218 2.13 -14.48 -1.46
C ASP A 218 3.48 -14.61 -0.73
N SER A 219 4.52 -13.91 -1.17
CA SER A 219 5.85 -13.96 -0.54
C SER A 219 6.14 -12.73 0.31
N ALA A 220 6.67 -12.98 1.50
CA ALA A 220 7.26 -11.96 2.35
C ALA A 220 8.76 -12.20 2.45
N PHE A 221 9.51 -11.13 2.74
CA PHE A 221 10.96 -11.14 2.81
C PHE A 221 11.40 -10.53 4.13
N ASN A 222 12.53 -11.00 4.66
CA ASN A 222 13.23 -10.24 5.68
C ASN A 222 13.60 -8.86 5.11
N PHE A 223 13.29 -7.79 5.84
CA PHE A 223 13.46 -6.42 5.34
C PHE A 223 14.91 -6.14 4.86
N ASN A 224 15.90 -6.77 5.49
CA ASN A 224 17.30 -6.59 5.16
C ASN A 224 17.73 -7.15 3.79
N VAL A 225 16.99 -8.08 3.18
CA VAL A 225 17.41 -8.74 1.92
C VAL A 225 17.12 -7.91 0.67
N LEU A 226 16.18 -6.96 0.75
CA LEU A 226 15.86 -6.08 -0.37
C LEU A 226 16.98 -5.07 -0.64
N GLU A 227 17.10 -4.69 -1.90
CA GLU A 227 17.88 -3.52 -2.30
C GLU A 227 17.38 -2.26 -1.57
N LYS A 228 18.31 -1.38 -1.19
CA LYS A 228 17.99 -0.15 -0.46
C LYS A 228 18.63 1.07 -1.09
N LEU A 229 17.92 2.19 -1.02
CA LEU A 229 18.43 3.53 -1.28
C LEU A 229 18.25 4.37 -0.02
N LYS A 230 19.35 4.81 0.60
CA LYS A 230 19.33 5.59 1.87
C LYS A 230 18.48 4.90 2.95
N ASP A 231 18.73 3.61 3.18
CA ASP A 231 18.06 2.73 4.16
C ASP A 231 16.57 2.42 3.89
N ARG A 232 15.97 3.01 2.85
CA ARG A 232 14.62 2.69 2.37
C ARG A 232 14.65 1.55 1.37
N PRO A 233 13.75 0.56 1.44
CA PRO A 233 13.72 -0.55 0.49
C PRO A 233 13.28 -0.06 -0.90
N ILE A 234 13.71 -0.77 -1.93
CA ILE A 234 13.29 -0.53 -3.31
C ILE A 234 12.37 -1.66 -3.76
N ILE A 235 11.20 -1.29 -4.28
CA ILE A 235 10.22 -2.18 -4.90
C ILE A 235 10.15 -1.87 -6.38
N TYR A 236 9.73 -2.84 -7.18
CA TYR A 236 9.64 -2.72 -8.63
C TYR A 236 8.21 -3.03 -9.09
N ALA A 237 7.55 -2.07 -9.72
CA ALA A 237 6.23 -2.27 -10.32
C ALA A 237 6.40 -2.85 -11.74
N ALA A 238 5.60 -3.86 -12.06
CA ALA A 238 5.58 -4.47 -13.37
C ALA A 238 4.99 -3.52 -14.44
N ASN A 239 5.47 -3.67 -15.67
CA ASN A 239 4.98 -2.86 -16.80
C ASN A 239 3.51 -3.16 -17.10
N GLY A 240 2.64 -2.17 -16.94
CA GLY A 240 1.22 -2.24 -17.24
C GLY A 240 0.38 -3.03 -16.23
N THR A 241 0.88 -4.15 -15.72
CA THR A 241 0.18 -4.95 -14.70
C THR A 241 0.38 -4.47 -13.27
N HIS A 242 1.36 -3.57 -13.08
CA HIS A 242 1.75 -2.93 -11.82
C HIS A 242 2.09 -3.82 -10.63
N GLY A 243 2.02 -5.15 -10.75
CA GLY A 243 2.39 -6.08 -9.70
C GLY A 243 3.73 -5.72 -9.06
N MET A 244 3.80 -5.78 -7.73
CA MET A 244 4.94 -5.27 -6.98
C MET A 244 5.93 -6.40 -6.65
N TYR A 245 7.19 -6.20 -7.01
CA TYR A 245 8.23 -7.22 -6.87
C TYR A 245 9.45 -6.71 -6.09
N PRO A 246 10.17 -7.61 -5.39
CA PRO A 246 11.35 -7.23 -4.59
C PRO A 246 12.62 -7.03 -5.43
N GLN A 247 12.58 -7.35 -6.73
CA GLN A 247 13.75 -7.27 -7.62
C GLN A 247 13.35 -6.97 -9.08
N PRO A 248 14.25 -6.42 -9.91
CA PRO A 248 14.01 -6.25 -11.33
C PRO A 248 14.13 -7.59 -12.09
N GLY A 249 13.60 -7.63 -13.30
CA GLY A 249 13.71 -8.76 -14.24
C GLY A 249 12.36 -9.40 -14.57
N THR A 250 12.43 -10.59 -15.16
CA THR A 250 11.26 -11.39 -15.51
C THR A 250 10.71 -12.09 -14.26
N GLN A 251 9.44 -11.83 -13.96
CA GLN A 251 8.75 -12.38 -12.79
C GLN A 251 7.69 -13.38 -13.23
N ASN A 252 7.78 -14.62 -12.74
CA ASN A 252 6.79 -15.65 -13.03
C ASN A 252 5.70 -15.64 -11.97
N TYR A 253 4.46 -15.32 -12.36
CA TYR A 253 3.35 -15.19 -11.42
C TYR A 253 2.35 -16.34 -11.49
N THR A 254 2.22 -17.04 -12.63
CA THR A 254 1.00 -17.84 -12.85
C THR A 254 0.92 -19.17 -12.11
N GLY A 255 2.01 -19.84 -11.74
CA GLY A 255 1.95 -21.21 -11.18
C GLY A 255 1.23 -22.25 -12.08
N LEU A 256 0.77 -21.83 -13.27
CA LEU A 256 0.06 -22.59 -14.28
C LEU A 256 1.05 -23.11 -15.33
N PRO A 257 0.70 -24.16 -16.10
CA PRO A 257 1.53 -24.66 -17.21
C PRO A 257 1.61 -23.70 -18.42
N ILE A 258 1.22 -22.43 -18.24
CA ILE A 258 1.22 -21.37 -19.23
C ILE A 258 2.08 -20.22 -18.67
N PRO A 259 3.30 -20.00 -19.19
CA PRO A 259 4.21 -19.01 -18.63
C PRO A 259 3.82 -17.60 -19.06
N VAL A 260 3.02 -16.92 -18.24
CA VAL A 260 2.82 -15.47 -18.34
C VAL A 260 3.73 -14.80 -17.32
N PHE A 261 4.43 -13.75 -17.76
CA PHE A 261 5.45 -13.09 -16.96
C PHE A 261 5.25 -11.59 -16.90
N ASP A 262 5.44 -11.05 -15.71
CA ASP A 262 5.65 -9.62 -15.53
C ASP A 262 7.11 -9.26 -15.87
N GLN A 263 7.31 -8.00 -16.26
CA GLN A 263 8.63 -7.43 -16.47
C GLN A 263 8.81 -6.21 -15.58
N THR A 264 9.89 -6.21 -14.82
CA THR A 264 10.27 -5.10 -13.93
C THR A 264 11.68 -4.61 -14.26
N ASP A 265 11.94 -3.32 -14.12
CA ASP A 265 13.28 -2.75 -14.33
C ASP A 265 13.50 -1.47 -13.50
N LYS A 266 14.70 -0.86 -13.63
CA LYS A 266 15.07 0.40 -12.98
C LYS A 266 14.70 1.61 -13.85
N GLY A 267 13.44 1.73 -14.23
CA GLY A 267 12.92 2.84 -15.02
C GLY A 267 12.81 4.13 -14.21
N HIS A 268 11.58 4.50 -13.85
CA HIS A 268 11.28 5.77 -13.19
C HIS A 268 11.20 5.58 -11.68
N LEU A 269 12.14 6.21 -10.96
CA LEU A 269 12.13 6.17 -9.50
C LEU A 269 11.02 7.07 -8.95
N TRP A 270 10.14 6.48 -8.15
CA TRP A 270 9.07 7.16 -7.42
C TRP A 270 9.36 7.19 -5.92
N ASP A 271 9.46 8.39 -5.36
CA ASP A 271 9.48 8.64 -3.93
C ASP A 271 8.08 9.00 -3.42
N LEU A 272 7.41 8.02 -2.81
CA LEU A 272 6.05 8.20 -2.29
C LEU A 272 5.97 9.20 -1.13
N THR A 273 7.09 9.48 -0.44
CA THR A 273 7.10 10.42 0.71
C THR A 273 6.96 11.89 0.27
N LEU A 274 7.09 12.18 -1.02
CA LEU A 274 6.98 13.53 -1.58
C LEU A 274 5.55 13.92 -1.99
N ASN A 275 4.63 12.96 -1.99
CA ASN A 275 3.19 13.15 -2.21
C ASN A 275 2.42 11.92 -1.73
N TYR A 276 1.85 12.00 -0.53
CA TYR A 276 1.07 10.91 0.05
C TYR A 276 -0.14 11.42 0.84
N GLN A 277 -1.10 10.53 1.06
CA GLN A 277 -2.18 10.67 2.03
C GLN A 277 -2.05 9.55 3.07
N ALA A 278 -2.25 9.85 4.35
CA ALA A 278 -2.00 8.91 5.43
C ALA A 278 -3.23 8.72 6.33
N TYR A 279 -3.53 7.46 6.62
CA TYR A 279 -4.68 7.02 7.39
C TYR A 279 -4.28 5.98 8.44
N PHE A 280 -5.12 5.84 9.45
CA PHE A 280 -5.10 4.69 10.34
C PHE A 280 -6.26 3.75 10.03
N TYR A 281 -6.09 2.49 10.40
CA TYR A 281 -7.16 1.50 10.41
C TYR A 281 -7.13 0.72 11.72
N SER A 282 -8.31 0.47 12.31
CA SER A 282 -8.50 -0.47 13.42
C SER A 282 -9.78 -1.30 13.20
N ASN A 283 -9.86 -2.46 13.86
CA ASN A 283 -11.05 -3.31 13.75
C ASN A 283 -12.28 -2.67 14.39
N GLU A 284 -12.08 -1.86 15.43
CA GLU A 284 -13.13 -1.23 16.21
C GLU A 284 -13.68 0.03 15.56
N ALA A 285 -12.80 0.85 14.98
CA ALA A 285 -13.14 2.18 14.49
C ALA A 285 -13.10 2.30 12.96
N GLY A 286 -12.60 1.28 12.25
CA GLY A 286 -12.43 1.34 10.80
C GLY A 286 -11.33 2.34 10.41
N PHE A 287 -11.51 3.00 9.26
CA PHE A 287 -10.55 3.99 8.78
C PHE A 287 -10.68 5.32 9.49
N SER A 288 -9.56 5.99 9.72
CA SER A 288 -9.53 7.35 10.25
C SER A 288 -8.37 8.15 9.69
N TYR A 289 -8.50 9.48 9.73
CA TYR A 289 -7.40 10.37 9.37
C TYR A 289 -6.27 10.28 10.39
N THR A 290 -5.05 10.56 9.91
CA THR A 290 -3.91 10.92 10.76
C THR A 290 -3.92 12.42 11.01
N ALA A 291 -3.21 12.87 12.04
CA ALA A 291 -2.97 14.29 12.29
C ALA A 291 -2.09 14.96 11.20
N ASP A 292 -1.49 14.20 10.29
CA ASP A 292 -0.79 14.72 9.12
C ASP A 292 -1.75 15.35 8.09
N THR A 293 -3.03 14.94 8.11
CA THR A 293 -4.08 15.60 7.33
C THR A 293 -4.59 16.83 8.10
N PRO A 294 -4.56 18.05 7.54
CA PRO A 294 -5.06 19.23 8.23
C PRO A 294 -6.51 19.04 8.70
N THR A 295 -6.83 19.44 9.94
CA THR A 295 -8.15 19.24 10.54
C THR A 295 -9.30 19.77 9.67
N SER A 296 -9.09 20.87 8.94
CA SER A 296 -10.09 21.43 8.03
C SER A 296 -10.38 20.57 6.79
N ALA A 297 -9.48 19.63 6.46
CA ALA A 297 -9.62 18.67 5.38
C ALA A 297 -10.08 17.29 5.86
N GLN A 298 -10.13 17.06 7.17
CA GLN A 298 -10.62 15.80 7.74
C GLN A 298 -12.15 15.79 7.73
N ASP A 299 -12.73 14.98 6.85
CA ASP A 299 -14.17 14.72 6.79
C ASP A 299 -14.41 13.21 6.77
N PRO A 300 -14.96 12.62 7.86
CA PRO A 300 -15.24 11.18 7.91
C PRO A 300 -16.11 10.68 6.76
N ASN A 301 -17.02 11.52 6.23
CA ASN A 301 -17.85 11.13 5.10
C ASN A 301 -17.03 10.93 3.81
N LYS A 302 -15.83 11.52 3.73
CA LYS A 302 -14.89 11.36 2.61
C LYS A 302 -13.94 10.17 2.75
N LEU A 303 -14.10 9.35 3.79
CA LEU A 303 -13.34 8.09 3.95
C LEU A 303 -14.00 6.90 3.25
N GLY A 304 -15.24 7.04 2.76
CA GLY A 304 -16.01 5.90 2.25
C GLY A 304 -15.35 5.18 1.07
N TRP A 305 -14.52 5.85 0.26
CA TRP A 305 -13.75 5.16 -0.79
C TRP A 305 -12.76 4.12 -0.24
N LEU A 306 -12.21 4.31 0.97
CA LEU A 306 -11.38 3.30 1.64
C LEU A 306 -12.23 2.08 2.06
N GLU A 307 -13.49 2.32 2.39
CA GLU A 307 -14.49 1.36 2.87
C GLU A 307 -15.38 0.78 1.77
N PHE A 308 -15.11 1.07 0.49
CA PHE A 308 -15.95 0.60 -0.61
C PHE A 308 -15.73 -0.89 -0.90
N PRO A 309 -16.76 -1.76 -0.76
CA PRO A 309 -16.56 -3.23 -0.81
C PRO A 309 -16.76 -3.82 -2.20
N GLY A 310 -17.15 -2.99 -3.16
CA GLY A 310 -17.30 -3.39 -4.54
C GLY A 310 -15.99 -3.32 -5.33
N TYR A 311 -16.14 -3.45 -6.63
CA TYR A 311 -15.06 -3.50 -7.60
C TYR A 311 -14.77 -2.10 -8.15
N TRP A 312 -13.50 -1.75 -8.17
CA TRP A 312 -12.97 -0.53 -8.77
C TRP A 312 -12.75 -0.82 -10.25
N GLY A 313 -13.68 -0.42 -11.10
CA GLY A 313 -13.64 -0.69 -12.54
C GLY A 313 -14.86 -1.43 -13.06
N ASP A 314 -14.80 -1.78 -14.33
CA ASP A 314 -15.86 -2.43 -15.08
C ASP A 314 -16.11 -3.87 -14.60
N GLN A 315 -17.34 -4.34 -14.79
CA GLN A 315 -17.66 -5.76 -14.67
C GLN A 315 -17.11 -6.53 -15.87
N LYS A 316 -16.54 -7.73 -15.63
CA LYS A 316 -16.03 -8.63 -16.66
C LYS A 316 -17.08 -8.87 -17.74
N TYR A 317 -16.74 -8.46 -18.96
CA TYR A 317 -17.65 -8.55 -20.09
C TYR A 317 -17.97 -10.01 -20.46
N PRO A 318 -19.22 -10.32 -20.87
CA PRO A 318 -19.58 -11.67 -21.27
C PRO A 318 -18.82 -12.10 -22.53
N VAL A 319 -18.58 -13.41 -22.69
CA VAL A 319 -17.89 -14.00 -23.86
C VAL A 319 -18.61 -13.75 -25.20
N THR A 320 -19.85 -13.28 -25.17
CA THR A 320 -20.62 -12.86 -26.35
C THR A 320 -20.29 -11.44 -26.81
N ASN A 321 -19.58 -10.64 -26.01
CA ASN A 321 -19.11 -9.32 -26.41
C ASN A 321 -18.02 -9.48 -27.49
N PRO A 322 -18.13 -8.82 -28.66
CA PRO A 322 -17.17 -8.95 -29.75
C PRO A 322 -15.76 -8.44 -29.43
N HIS A 323 -15.60 -7.62 -28.39
CA HIS A 323 -14.31 -7.14 -27.89
C HIS A 323 -13.70 -8.04 -26.81
N GLN A 324 -14.39 -9.13 -26.43
CA GLN A 324 -13.94 -10.03 -25.39
C GLN A 324 -13.39 -11.32 -26.02
N THR A 325 -12.23 -11.75 -25.54
CA THR A 325 -11.66 -13.07 -25.86
C THR A 325 -11.16 -13.67 -24.57
N CYS A 326 -11.46 -14.95 -24.34
CA CYS A 326 -11.07 -15.64 -23.12
C CYS A 326 -10.34 -16.94 -23.43
N LEU A 327 -9.38 -17.27 -22.60
CA LEU A 327 -8.67 -18.53 -22.58
C LEU A 327 -8.70 -19.08 -21.15
N ALA A 328 -9.38 -20.22 -20.96
CA ALA A 328 -9.69 -20.77 -19.65
C ALA A 328 -10.46 -19.75 -18.77
N SER A 329 -9.96 -19.42 -17.58
CA SER A 329 -10.54 -18.41 -16.68
C SER A 329 -10.25 -16.98 -17.10
N GLU A 330 -9.14 -16.76 -17.80
CA GLU A 330 -8.62 -15.43 -18.12
C GLU A 330 -9.25 -14.88 -19.40
N CYS A 331 -9.60 -13.60 -19.37
CA CYS A 331 -10.19 -12.84 -20.45
C CYS A 331 -9.37 -11.62 -20.78
N PHE A 332 -9.60 -11.06 -21.97
CA PHE A 332 -8.97 -9.82 -22.40
C PHE A 332 -9.27 -8.72 -21.39
N TYR A 333 -10.55 -8.51 -21.08
CA TYR A 333 -11.02 -7.61 -20.04
C TYR A 333 -11.53 -8.39 -18.83
N GLU A 334 -10.96 -8.11 -17.66
CA GLU A 334 -11.35 -8.69 -16.37
C GLU A 334 -12.20 -7.72 -15.54
N ASP A 335 -12.74 -8.23 -14.43
CA ASP A 335 -13.34 -7.38 -13.41
C ASP A 335 -12.29 -6.39 -12.87
N GLY A 336 -12.69 -5.14 -12.62
CA GLY A 336 -11.88 -4.21 -11.86
C GLY A 336 -11.56 -4.74 -10.45
N PRO A 337 -10.42 -4.39 -9.82
CA PRO A 337 -10.01 -5.00 -8.56
C PRO A 337 -10.85 -4.52 -7.37
N LEU A 338 -10.75 -5.22 -6.24
CA LEU A 338 -11.25 -4.69 -4.98
C LEU A 338 -10.34 -3.59 -4.42
N GLY A 339 -10.93 -2.73 -3.57
CA GLY A 339 -10.27 -1.55 -3.01
C GLY A 339 -9.44 -1.78 -1.74
N PRO A 340 -9.03 -0.68 -1.08
CA PRO A 340 -8.14 -0.69 0.09
C PRO A 340 -8.55 -1.60 1.24
N GLN A 341 -9.83 -1.62 1.63
CA GLN A 341 -10.27 -2.49 2.73
C GLN A 341 -10.11 -3.99 2.44
N SER A 342 -10.07 -4.39 1.16
CA SER A 342 -9.93 -5.79 0.77
C SER A 342 -8.49 -6.28 0.83
N LYS A 343 -7.53 -5.41 1.21
CA LYS A 343 -6.10 -5.76 1.33
C LYS A 343 -5.75 -6.49 2.64
N SER A 344 -6.72 -7.17 3.24
CA SER A 344 -6.56 -7.96 4.47
C SER A 344 -5.83 -7.20 5.59
N LEU A 345 -6.22 -5.96 5.85
CA LEU A 345 -5.51 -5.06 6.77
C LEU A 345 -5.39 -5.66 8.18
N SER A 346 -6.42 -6.35 8.65
CA SER A 346 -6.48 -6.99 9.98
C SER A 346 -5.72 -8.30 10.10
N ARG A 347 -5.03 -8.78 9.05
CA ARG A 347 -4.33 -10.07 9.11
C ARG A 347 -3.24 -10.08 10.18
N GLY A 348 -3.07 -11.22 10.85
CA GLY A 348 -1.94 -11.49 11.75
C GLY A 348 -0.71 -12.05 11.02
N TYR A 349 -0.91 -12.68 9.86
CA TYR A 349 0.18 -13.21 9.03
C TYR A 349 0.88 -12.12 8.23
N ILE A 350 2.12 -12.37 7.83
CA ILE A 350 2.91 -11.41 7.03
C ILE A 350 2.50 -11.48 5.55
N CYS A 351 2.35 -12.68 5.01
CA CYS A 351 1.78 -12.91 3.68
C CYS A 351 0.25 -12.73 3.69
N SER A 352 -0.31 -12.38 2.53
CA SER A 352 -1.70 -11.94 2.42
C SER A 352 -2.70 -13.10 2.44
N SER A 353 -2.35 -14.25 1.86
CA SER A 353 -3.25 -15.40 1.73
C SER A 353 -2.87 -16.61 2.60
N SER A 354 -1.64 -16.69 3.11
CA SER A 354 -1.19 -17.81 3.96
C SER A 354 -0.24 -17.41 5.10
N ASP A 355 -0.07 -18.32 6.07
CA ASP A 355 1.03 -18.27 7.04
C ASP A 355 2.32 -18.74 6.37
N CYS A 356 2.92 -17.85 5.58
CA CYS A 356 4.20 -18.09 4.94
C CYS A 356 5.36 -17.85 5.92
N LYS A 357 6.51 -18.47 5.67
CA LYS A 357 7.76 -18.05 6.29
C LYS A 357 8.39 -16.94 5.43
N PRO A 358 8.77 -15.78 5.99
CA PRO A 358 9.55 -14.79 5.26
C PRO A 358 10.85 -15.36 4.71
N GLU A 359 11.17 -14.99 3.49
CA GLU A 359 12.35 -15.44 2.77
C GLU A 359 13.62 -14.72 3.25
N ASP A 360 14.69 -15.50 3.40
CA ASP A 360 16.02 -15.04 3.84
C ASP A 360 16.90 -14.61 2.65
N HIS A 361 16.40 -14.76 1.42
CA HIS A 361 17.09 -14.38 0.18
C HIS A 361 16.07 -14.06 -0.92
N LEU A 362 16.49 -13.28 -1.91
CA LEU A 362 15.67 -13.01 -3.09
C LEU A 362 15.66 -14.23 -4.02
N PRO A 363 14.57 -14.45 -4.80
CA PRO A 363 14.51 -15.53 -5.77
C PRO A 363 15.65 -15.40 -6.79
N ALA A 364 16.27 -16.53 -7.17
CA ALA A 364 17.25 -16.51 -8.25
C ALA A 364 16.62 -15.92 -9.51
N SER A 365 17.23 -14.87 -10.07
CA SER A 365 16.74 -14.24 -11.29
C SER A 365 16.65 -15.30 -12.38
N VAL A 366 15.44 -15.50 -12.92
CA VAL A 366 15.25 -16.37 -14.07
C VAL A 366 15.83 -15.64 -15.27
N TYR A 367 17.13 -15.81 -15.52
CA TYR A 367 17.68 -15.44 -16.81
C TYR A 367 16.92 -16.26 -17.85
N PRO A 368 16.26 -15.64 -18.84
CA PRO A 368 15.72 -16.42 -19.94
C PRO A 368 16.91 -17.16 -20.55
N PHE A 369 16.92 -18.49 -20.42
CA PHE A 369 17.79 -19.31 -21.23
C PHE A 369 17.45 -18.92 -22.67
N LEU A 370 18.37 -18.21 -23.34
CA LEU A 370 18.36 -18.15 -24.79
C LEU A 370 18.40 -19.60 -25.25
N PHE A 371 17.25 -20.15 -25.60
CA PHE A 371 17.20 -21.27 -26.51
C PHE A 371 17.75 -20.73 -27.83
N PHE A 372 19.07 -20.82 -27.98
CA PHE A 372 19.68 -20.88 -29.29
C PHE A 372 19.02 -22.08 -29.98
N PHE A 373 18.06 -21.79 -30.85
CA PHE A 373 17.73 -22.69 -31.94
C PHE A 373 19.00 -22.86 -32.77
N ILE A 374 19.82 -23.84 -32.38
CA ILE A 374 20.81 -24.41 -33.28
C ILE A 374 19.98 -25.12 -34.34
N GLY A 375 19.93 -24.50 -35.52
CA GLY A 375 19.30 -25.09 -36.69
C GLY A 375 19.84 -26.50 -36.95
N CYS A 376 18.92 -27.39 -37.30
CA CYS A 376 19.20 -28.58 -38.08
C CYS A 376 18.34 -28.50 -39.34
#